data_AF-A0A3D1DMC3-F1
#
_entry.id   AF-A0A3D1DMC3-F1
#
_cell.length_a   1.000
_cell.length_b   1.000
_cell.length_c   1.000
_cell.angle_alpha   90.00
_cell.angle_beta   90.00
_cell.angle_gamma   90.00
#
_symmetry.space_group_name_H-M   'P 1'
#
loop_
_entity.id
_entity.type
_entity.pdbx_description
1 polymer ?
#
loop_
_entity_poly.entity_id
_entity_poly.type
_entity_poly.pdbx_seq_one_letter_code
_entity_poly.pdbx_strand_id
1 'polypeptide(L)'
;MPHFSPIAVSLLLVAGLSCPGLGEETGAIGISPARVLLDGPDTVHRLLVTSRSKNGTQSDLTRRAAYRSMSPGIVEVSPTGVIHGVSDGQGSVEVKIGNQVKRVAVQVRGAKAPRSYNFERDIVPLMSRFACNASGCHGKAEGQNGFKLSVFGFDPKADYVALTREGRGRRVVPTLPASSLLLTKASGGVPHGGGVRIRRGSGDYRRLHDWIAGGMPFGDDNDPKVVSIELTPSERQVDMKSQHQLRVVATFSDGRTADVTGHAKFQSNNEGLGNVNEFGLVTVGEAPGEVAVMANYMGAVGVFQAMIPSANRLASFPKLPEANFIDTLVHQKLKKLHILPSAGTDDATFLRRVSLDIIGRLPTSEESRKFLEDKNGDRRARLVDRLLKRTEYADYWALKWSDLLRVDRLKLGH
;
A
#
# COMPACT_ATOMS: atom_id res chain seq x y z
N MET A 1 43.41 -11.81 -69.52
CA MET A 1 42.61 -13.02 -69.24
C MET A 1 43.51 -14.00 -68.51
N PRO A 2 43.34 -14.09 -67.18
CA PRO A 2 43.04 -15.39 -66.59
C PRO A 2 42.05 -15.35 -65.39
N HIS A 3 41.33 -16.46 -65.24
CA HIS A 3 40.74 -17.08 -64.06
C HIS A 3 40.14 -16.23 -62.91
N PHE A 4 38.81 -16.17 -62.90
CA PHE A 4 38.00 -15.99 -61.69
C PHE A 4 37.91 -17.32 -60.91
N SER A 5 38.24 -17.28 -59.62
CA SER A 5 37.98 -18.32 -58.63
C SER A 5 36.89 -17.80 -57.66
N PRO A 6 35.93 -18.64 -57.21
CA PRO A 6 34.82 -18.16 -56.40
C PRO A 6 35.25 -17.94 -54.93
N ILE A 7 34.93 -16.76 -54.41
CA ILE A 7 35.12 -16.39 -53.00
C ILE A 7 34.10 -17.18 -52.16
N ALA A 8 34.60 -17.98 -51.22
CA ALA A 8 33.82 -18.65 -50.21
C ALA A 8 33.19 -17.63 -49.24
N VAL A 9 31.86 -17.67 -49.11
CA VAL A 9 31.11 -16.92 -48.10
C VAL A 9 31.23 -17.65 -46.77
N SER A 10 32.11 -17.17 -45.90
CA SER A 10 32.18 -17.64 -44.51
C SER A 10 31.02 -17.04 -43.71
N LEU A 11 30.08 -17.90 -43.32
CA LEU A 11 29.01 -17.60 -42.37
C LEU A 11 29.65 -17.34 -41.00
N LEU A 12 29.64 -16.08 -40.53
CA LEU A 12 29.98 -15.77 -39.14
C LEU A 12 28.85 -16.26 -38.23
N LEU A 13 29.12 -17.36 -37.51
CA LEU A 13 28.31 -17.79 -36.38
C LEU A 13 28.39 -16.71 -35.29
N VAL A 14 27.30 -15.99 -35.04
CA VAL A 14 27.13 -15.19 -33.83
C VAL A 14 26.94 -16.17 -32.67
N ALA A 15 28.02 -16.44 -31.94
CA ALA A 15 27.96 -17.14 -30.67
C ALA A 15 27.16 -16.27 -29.69
N GLY A 16 25.90 -16.66 -29.47
CA GLY A 16 25.06 -16.06 -28.45
C GLY A 16 25.73 -16.19 -27.09
N LEU A 17 25.98 -15.04 -26.44
CA LEU A 17 26.29 -14.97 -25.02
C LEU A 17 25.11 -15.54 -24.25
N SER A 18 25.23 -16.81 -23.89
CA SER A 18 24.33 -17.52 -23.00
C SER A 18 24.29 -16.78 -21.67
N CYS A 19 23.19 -16.07 -21.43
CA CYS A 19 22.83 -15.63 -20.09
C CYS A 19 22.76 -16.89 -19.22
N PRO A 20 23.50 -17.02 -18.11
CA PRO A 20 23.37 -18.18 -17.25
C PRO A 20 21.95 -18.16 -16.70
N GLY A 21 21.15 -19.13 -17.14
CA GLY A 21 19.84 -19.39 -16.58
C GLY A 21 20.02 -19.69 -15.09
N LEU A 22 19.66 -18.73 -14.25
CA LEU A 22 19.35 -19.00 -12.86
C LEU A 22 18.10 -19.89 -12.86
N GLY A 23 18.34 -21.20 -12.89
CA GLY A 23 17.39 -22.19 -12.41
C GLY A 23 17.16 -21.92 -10.93
N GLU A 24 16.29 -20.96 -10.62
CA GLU A 24 15.74 -20.83 -9.28
C GLU A 24 14.95 -22.11 -9.01
N GLU A 25 15.37 -22.87 -8.00
CA GLU A 25 14.48 -23.82 -7.32
C GLU A 25 13.25 -23.04 -6.87
N THR A 26 12.21 -23.04 -7.70
CA THR A 26 10.92 -22.50 -7.31
C THR A 26 10.37 -23.46 -6.26
N GLY A 27 10.52 -23.08 -4.99
CA GLY A 27 9.80 -23.74 -3.90
C GLY A 27 8.30 -23.84 -4.20
N ALA A 28 7.56 -24.62 -3.41
CA ALA A 28 6.13 -24.83 -3.64
C ALA A 28 5.40 -23.48 -3.81
N ILE A 29 4.71 -23.31 -4.94
CA ILE A 29 3.97 -22.07 -5.20
C ILE A 29 2.64 -22.08 -4.45
N GLY A 30 2.28 -20.95 -3.84
CA GLY A 30 0.97 -20.64 -3.30
C GLY A 30 0.23 -19.67 -4.22
N ILE A 31 -1.09 -19.85 -4.32
CA ILE A 31 -1.97 -18.91 -5.03
C ILE A 31 -3.05 -18.47 -4.07
N SER A 32 -3.28 -17.15 -3.98
CA SER A 32 -4.32 -16.57 -3.15
C SER A 32 -5.22 -15.64 -3.99
N PRO A 33 -6.55 -15.76 -3.89
CA PRO A 33 -7.26 -16.80 -3.15
C PRO A 33 -7.26 -18.13 -3.93
N ALA A 34 -7.58 -19.23 -3.25
CA ALA A 34 -7.71 -20.54 -3.89
C ALA A 34 -8.98 -20.69 -4.74
N ARG A 35 -9.98 -19.86 -4.48
CA ARG A 35 -11.26 -19.76 -5.21
C ARG A 35 -11.72 -18.32 -5.24
N VAL A 36 -12.39 -17.92 -6.31
CA VAL A 36 -12.92 -16.56 -6.48
C VAL A 36 -14.42 -16.60 -6.79
N LEU A 37 -15.17 -15.70 -6.17
CA LEU A 37 -16.50 -15.31 -6.59
C LEU A 37 -16.43 -13.90 -7.18
N LEU A 38 -16.88 -13.75 -8.42
CA LEU A 38 -17.10 -12.46 -9.08
C LEU A 38 -18.62 -12.22 -9.10
N ASP A 39 -19.09 -11.27 -8.29
CA ASP A 39 -20.51 -11.01 -8.05
C ASP A 39 -20.90 -9.60 -8.49
N GLY A 40 -21.47 -9.51 -9.68
CA GLY A 40 -21.95 -8.29 -10.31
C GLY A 40 -21.13 -7.85 -11.53
N PRO A 41 -21.58 -6.77 -12.19
CA PRO A 41 -20.97 -6.28 -13.41
C PRO A 41 -19.61 -5.62 -13.14
N ASP A 42 -18.70 -5.76 -14.11
CA ASP A 42 -17.32 -5.25 -14.08
C ASP A 42 -16.51 -5.69 -12.86
N THR A 43 -16.93 -6.76 -12.17
CA THR A 43 -16.20 -7.27 -11.01
C THR A 43 -14.88 -7.89 -11.44
N VAL A 44 -13.84 -7.53 -10.71
CA VAL A 44 -12.50 -8.03 -10.89
C VAL A 44 -11.99 -8.63 -9.59
N HIS A 45 -11.02 -9.52 -9.71
CA HIS A 45 -10.25 -9.98 -8.56
C HIS A 45 -8.81 -10.22 -8.97
N ARG A 46 -7.86 -9.92 -8.10
CA ARG A 46 -6.45 -10.19 -8.33
C ARG A 46 -6.03 -11.52 -7.72
N LEU A 47 -5.33 -12.33 -8.50
CA LEU A 47 -4.60 -13.49 -8.02
C LEU A 47 -3.20 -13.05 -7.59
N LEU A 48 -2.77 -13.50 -6.42
CA LEU A 48 -1.40 -13.34 -5.94
C LEU A 48 -0.70 -14.69 -6.01
N VAL A 49 0.50 -14.72 -6.57
CA VAL A 49 1.32 -15.92 -6.68
C VAL A 49 2.57 -15.72 -5.85
N THR A 50 2.82 -16.63 -4.92
CA THR A 50 3.93 -16.52 -3.97
C THR A 50 4.69 -17.82 -3.91
N SER A 51 6.02 -17.81 -4.01
CA SER A 51 6.81 -18.96 -3.56
C SER A 51 7.18 -18.80 -2.10
N ARG A 52 7.38 -19.93 -1.42
CA ARG A 52 8.03 -19.97 -0.11
C ARG A 52 9.31 -20.78 -0.22
N SER A 53 10.44 -20.18 0.14
CA SER A 53 11.71 -20.88 0.23
C SER A 53 11.71 -21.85 1.42
N LYS A 54 12.64 -22.83 1.41
CA LYS A 54 12.83 -23.77 2.54
C LYS A 54 13.12 -23.04 3.87
N ASN A 55 13.66 -21.82 3.80
CA ASN A 55 13.99 -20.99 4.95
C ASN A 55 12.84 -20.05 5.38
N GLY A 56 11.66 -20.17 4.76
CA GLY A 56 10.46 -19.40 5.10
C GLY A 56 10.32 -18.04 4.41
N THR A 57 11.34 -17.58 3.67
CA THR A 57 11.27 -16.35 2.86
C THR A 57 10.20 -16.50 1.78
N GLN A 58 9.34 -15.48 1.63
CA GLN A 58 8.32 -15.46 0.59
C GLN A 58 8.74 -14.53 -0.54
N SER A 59 8.67 -15.01 -1.78
CA SER A 59 8.92 -14.18 -2.96
C SER A 59 7.62 -14.02 -3.75
N ASP A 60 7.40 -12.82 -4.28
CA ASP A 60 6.28 -12.55 -5.17
C ASP A 60 6.61 -13.06 -6.59
N LEU A 61 5.72 -13.90 -7.11
CA LEU A 61 5.81 -14.45 -8.46
C LEU A 61 4.62 -14.02 -9.32
N THR A 62 3.77 -13.11 -8.83
CA THR A 62 2.50 -12.72 -9.45
C THR A 62 2.71 -12.23 -10.87
N ARG A 63 3.74 -11.41 -11.11
CA ARG A 63 4.07 -10.90 -12.46
C ARG A 63 4.99 -11.82 -13.27
N ARG A 64 5.52 -12.87 -12.65
CA ARG A 64 6.34 -13.90 -13.31
C ARG A 64 5.50 -15.10 -13.78
N ALA A 65 4.28 -15.23 -13.27
CA ALA A 65 3.36 -16.30 -13.63
C ALA A 65 2.75 -16.08 -15.01
N ALA A 66 2.57 -17.18 -15.75
CA ALA A 66 1.73 -17.20 -16.92
C ALA A 66 0.29 -17.55 -16.50
N TYR A 67 -0.67 -16.78 -16.98
CA TYR A 67 -2.09 -16.96 -16.69
C TYR A 67 -2.84 -17.36 -17.96
N ARG A 68 -3.77 -18.30 -17.83
CA ARG A 68 -4.67 -18.70 -18.92
C ARG A 68 -6.06 -18.97 -18.38
N SER A 69 -7.08 -18.35 -18.96
CA SER A 69 -8.45 -18.77 -18.69
C SER A 69 -8.73 -20.10 -19.39
N MET A 70 -9.28 -21.05 -18.64
CA MET A 70 -9.76 -22.33 -19.18
C MET A 70 -11.24 -22.24 -19.62
N SER A 71 -11.88 -21.10 -19.37
CA SER A 71 -13.28 -20.84 -19.70
C SER A 71 -13.46 -19.38 -20.15
N PRO A 72 -12.87 -18.95 -21.29
CA PRO A 72 -12.84 -17.54 -21.70
C PRO A 72 -14.22 -16.87 -21.84
N GLY A 73 -15.26 -17.65 -22.19
CA GLY A 73 -16.63 -17.13 -22.26
C GLY A 73 -17.25 -16.78 -20.90
N ILE A 74 -16.68 -17.27 -19.80
CA ILE A 74 -17.16 -17.06 -18.42
C ILE A 74 -16.23 -16.11 -17.67
N VAL A 75 -14.91 -16.34 -17.76
CA VAL A 75 -13.90 -15.57 -17.03
C VAL A 75 -12.71 -15.29 -17.95
N GLU A 76 -12.22 -14.06 -17.92
CA GLU A 76 -10.96 -13.66 -18.55
C GLU A 76 -9.89 -13.40 -17.48
N VAL A 77 -8.62 -13.46 -17.88
CA VAL A 77 -7.49 -13.15 -17.00
C VAL A 77 -6.44 -12.33 -17.75
N SER A 78 -5.97 -11.26 -17.11
CA SER A 78 -4.90 -10.42 -17.63
C SER A 78 -3.53 -11.09 -17.49
N PRO A 79 -2.50 -10.63 -18.24
CA PRO A 79 -1.12 -11.06 -18.03
C PRO A 79 -0.56 -10.78 -16.62
N THR A 80 -1.22 -9.91 -15.85
CA THR A 80 -0.85 -9.54 -14.47
C THR A 80 -1.68 -10.25 -13.41
N GLY A 81 -2.48 -11.25 -13.79
CA GLY A 81 -3.27 -12.06 -12.85
C GLY A 81 -4.54 -11.38 -12.34
N VAL A 82 -5.07 -10.39 -13.05
CA VAL A 82 -6.38 -9.79 -12.76
C VAL A 82 -7.44 -10.57 -13.53
N ILE A 83 -8.37 -11.20 -12.82
CA ILE A 83 -9.49 -11.92 -13.43
C ILE A 83 -10.72 -11.02 -13.53
N HIS A 84 -11.50 -11.21 -14.59
CA HIS A 84 -12.71 -10.43 -14.90
C HIS A 84 -13.85 -11.37 -15.34
N GLY A 85 -15.07 -11.11 -14.89
CA GLY A 85 -16.25 -11.90 -15.23
C GLY A 85 -16.85 -11.49 -16.56
N VAL A 86 -17.07 -12.44 -17.47
CA VAL A 86 -17.64 -12.19 -18.82
C VAL A 86 -19.12 -12.59 -18.86
N SER A 87 -19.45 -13.76 -18.31
CA SER A 87 -20.83 -14.24 -18.20
C SER A 87 -21.01 -15.15 -17.00
N ASP A 88 -22.25 -15.28 -16.54
CA ASP A 88 -22.60 -16.08 -15.38
C ASP A 88 -22.26 -17.57 -15.61
N GLY A 89 -21.65 -18.20 -14.61
CA GLY A 89 -21.24 -19.59 -14.71
C GLY A 89 -20.09 -19.98 -13.78
N GLN A 90 -19.57 -21.18 -13.99
CA GLN A 90 -18.37 -21.68 -13.32
C GLN A 90 -17.25 -21.85 -14.34
N GLY A 91 -16.07 -21.33 -14.02
CA GLY A 91 -14.88 -21.44 -14.85
C GLY A 91 -13.64 -21.67 -14.01
N SER A 92 -12.49 -21.70 -14.66
CA SER A 92 -11.21 -21.75 -13.95
C SER A 92 -10.12 -20.99 -14.67
N VAL A 93 -9.14 -20.53 -13.89
CA VAL A 93 -7.93 -19.89 -14.38
C VAL A 93 -6.74 -20.77 -14.03
N GLU A 94 -5.95 -21.12 -15.03
CA GLU A 94 -4.68 -21.80 -14.87
C GLU A 94 -3.58 -20.78 -14.62
N VAL A 95 -2.72 -21.09 -13.65
CA VAL A 95 -1.55 -20.31 -13.26
C VAL A 95 -0.32 -21.22 -13.36
N LYS A 96 0.66 -20.81 -14.15
CA LYS A 96 1.88 -21.58 -14.42
C LYS A 96 3.14 -20.79 -14.03
N ILE A 97 4.03 -21.45 -13.29
CA ILE A 97 5.39 -20.99 -12.95
C ILE A 97 6.34 -22.15 -13.21
N GLY A 98 7.23 -22.01 -14.20
CA GLY A 98 8.10 -23.11 -14.62
C GLY A 98 7.29 -24.36 -14.98
N ASN A 99 7.52 -25.46 -14.28
CA ASN A 99 6.79 -26.72 -14.44
C ASN A 99 5.59 -26.87 -13.49
N GLN A 100 5.41 -25.96 -12.52
CA GLN A 100 4.30 -26.00 -11.59
C GLN A 100 3.07 -25.36 -12.25
N VAL A 101 1.96 -26.09 -12.26
CA VAL A 101 0.66 -25.64 -12.77
C VAL A 101 -0.37 -25.80 -11.68
N LYS A 102 -1.16 -24.76 -11.42
CA LYS A 102 -2.30 -24.79 -10.51
C LYS A 102 -3.51 -24.15 -11.16
N ARG A 103 -4.71 -24.55 -10.72
CA ARG A 103 -5.98 -23.99 -11.19
C ARG A 103 -6.71 -23.33 -10.04
N VAL A 104 -7.24 -22.14 -10.30
CA VAL A 104 -8.13 -21.39 -9.40
C VAL A 104 -9.54 -21.55 -9.91
N ALA A 105 -10.46 -22.02 -9.07
CA ALA A 105 -11.86 -22.09 -9.41
C ALA A 105 -12.49 -20.69 -9.34
N VAL A 106 -13.29 -20.34 -10.34
CA VAL A 106 -13.96 -19.03 -10.44
C VAL A 106 -15.45 -19.24 -10.64
N GLN A 107 -16.27 -18.60 -9.82
CA GLN A 107 -17.69 -18.49 -10.04
C GLN A 107 -18.02 -17.04 -10.42
N VAL A 108 -18.84 -16.88 -11.45
CA VAL A 108 -19.30 -15.57 -11.93
C VAL A 108 -20.83 -15.52 -11.81
N ARG A 109 -21.37 -14.45 -11.24
CA ARG A 109 -22.81 -14.19 -11.11
C ARG A 109 -23.10 -12.73 -11.41
N GLY A 110 -24.22 -12.44 -12.07
CA GLY A 110 -24.65 -11.06 -12.34
C GLY A 110 -23.70 -10.27 -13.24
N ALA A 111 -22.88 -10.90 -14.08
CA ALA A 111 -21.89 -10.22 -14.91
C ALA A 111 -22.52 -9.27 -15.94
N LYS A 112 -23.73 -9.59 -16.40
CA LYS A 112 -24.49 -8.79 -17.38
C LYS A 112 -25.57 -7.91 -16.73
N ALA A 113 -25.63 -7.84 -15.41
CA ALA A 113 -26.60 -6.99 -14.73
C ALA A 113 -26.27 -5.51 -15.04
N PRO A 114 -27.28 -4.62 -15.19
CA PRO A 114 -27.03 -3.19 -15.35
C PRO A 114 -26.21 -2.64 -14.17
N ARG A 115 -25.09 -2.00 -14.47
CA ARG A 115 -24.31 -1.25 -13.45
C ARG A 115 -24.88 0.16 -13.34
N SER A 116 -25.42 0.51 -12.18
CA SER A 116 -25.63 1.90 -11.81
C SER A 116 -24.42 2.41 -11.03
N TYR A 117 -23.87 3.56 -11.41
CA TYR A 117 -22.84 4.25 -10.64
C TYR A 117 -23.48 5.34 -9.80
N ASN A 118 -23.02 5.55 -8.56
CA ASN A 118 -23.41 6.68 -7.74
C ASN A 118 -22.20 7.46 -7.22
N PHE A 119 -22.44 8.70 -6.80
CA PHE A 119 -21.37 9.62 -6.43
C PHE A 119 -20.54 9.11 -5.24
N GLU A 120 -21.21 8.76 -4.15
CA GLU A 120 -20.52 8.40 -2.90
C GLU A 120 -19.70 7.11 -3.06
N ARG A 121 -20.25 6.08 -3.67
CA ARG A 121 -19.61 4.76 -3.80
C ARG A 121 -18.59 4.69 -4.93
N ASP A 122 -18.87 5.30 -6.08
CA ASP A 122 -18.11 5.06 -7.29
C ASP A 122 -17.21 6.26 -7.68
N ILE A 123 -17.58 7.48 -7.32
CA ILE A 123 -16.89 8.71 -7.76
C ILE A 123 -15.97 9.27 -6.68
N VAL A 124 -16.38 9.32 -5.42
CA VAL A 124 -15.51 9.78 -4.31
C VAL A 124 -14.21 8.97 -4.23
N PRO A 125 -14.21 7.62 -4.30
CA PRO A 125 -12.96 6.86 -4.27
C PRO A 125 -12.08 7.14 -5.48
N LEU A 126 -12.69 7.41 -6.64
CA LEU A 126 -11.97 7.77 -7.86
C LEU A 126 -11.21 9.08 -7.67
N MET A 127 -11.84 10.08 -7.07
CA MET A 127 -11.20 11.36 -6.76
C MET A 127 -10.02 11.19 -5.80
N SER A 128 -10.18 10.36 -4.76
CA SER A 128 -9.13 10.06 -3.79
C SER A 128 -7.95 9.31 -4.43
N ARG A 129 -8.23 8.30 -5.26
CA ARG A 129 -7.21 7.52 -5.97
C ARG A 129 -6.31 8.41 -6.84
N PHE A 130 -6.90 9.34 -7.59
CA PHE A 130 -6.17 10.26 -8.46
C PHE A 130 -5.73 11.56 -7.76
N ALA A 131 -5.84 11.61 -6.43
CA ALA A 131 -5.45 12.73 -5.58
C ALA A 131 -6.13 14.08 -5.94
N CYS A 132 -7.30 14.05 -6.59
CA CYS A 132 -8.04 15.25 -6.95
C CYS A 132 -8.51 16.02 -5.71
N ASN A 133 -8.95 15.31 -4.67
CA ASN A 133 -9.43 15.82 -3.38
C ASN A 133 -8.34 15.78 -2.29
N ALA A 134 -7.06 15.65 -2.67
CA ALA A 134 -5.95 15.77 -1.73
C ALA A 134 -5.65 17.24 -1.40
N SER A 135 -4.99 17.48 -0.27
CA SER A 135 -4.57 18.82 0.18
C SER A 135 -3.65 19.56 -0.80
N GLY A 136 -2.99 18.86 -1.72
CA GLY A 136 -2.18 19.46 -2.79
C GLY A 136 -2.97 19.93 -4.03
N CYS A 137 -4.28 19.68 -4.10
CA CYS A 137 -5.13 20.00 -5.26
C CYS A 137 -6.44 20.70 -4.80
N HIS A 138 -7.60 20.11 -5.11
CA HIS A 138 -8.90 20.71 -4.77
C HIS A 138 -9.31 20.46 -3.31
N GLY A 139 -8.62 19.56 -2.60
CA GLY A 139 -8.85 19.28 -1.18
C GLY A 139 -8.22 20.29 -0.22
N LYS A 140 -7.55 21.34 -0.69
CA LYS A 140 -6.96 22.35 0.19
C LYS A 140 -8.04 23.24 0.83
N ALA A 141 -7.72 23.87 1.97
CA ALA A 141 -8.69 24.62 2.77
C ALA A 141 -9.43 25.70 1.96
N GLU A 142 -8.77 26.36 1.01
CA GLU A 142 -9.34 27.40 0.15
C GLU A 142 -9.93 26.84 -1.17
N GLY A 143 -9.70 25.56 -1.48
CA GLY A 143 -9.93 24.99 -2.82
C GLY A 143 -9.03 25.62 -3.89
N GLN A 144 -9.16 25.19 -5.14
CA GLN A 144 -8.33 25.68 -6.24
C GLN A 144 -9.18 26.28 -7.36
N ASN A 145 -8.91 27.53 -7.74
CA ASN A 145 -9.60 28.26 -8.81
C ASN A 145 -11.13 28.25 -8.66
N GLY A 146 -11.63 28.49 -7.44
CA GLY A 146 -13.06 28.48 -7.15
C GLY A 146 -13.71 27.10 -7.20
N PHE A 147 -12.93 26.02 -7.09
CA PHE A 147 -13.42 24.66 -6.94
C PHE A 147 -12.78 23.98 -5.72
N LYS A 148 -13.61 23.65 -4.74
CA LYS A 148 -13.20 23.04 -3.47
C LYS A 148 -13.86 21.68 -3.31
N LEU A 149 -13.07 20.71 -2.90
CA LEU A 149 -13.50 19.40 -2.43
C LEU A 149 -13.06 19.25 -0.97
N SER A 150 -13.76 18.41 -0.22
CA SER A 150 -13.40 17.96 1.10
C SER A 150 -12.11 17.14 1.02
N VAL A 151 -11.25 17.28 2.02
CA VAL A 151 -9.99 16.52 2.07
C VAL A 151 -10.32 15.02 2.14
N PHE A 152 -9.82 14.25 1.17
CA PHE A 152 -10.01 12.80 1.08
C PHE A 152 -11.48 12.33 0.98
N GLY A 153 -12.42 13.22 0.63
CA GLY A 153 -13.84 12.86 0.50
C GLY A 153 -14.58 12.73 1.83
N PHE A 154 -14.10 13.42 2.88
CA PHE A 154 -14.73 13.45 4.22
C PHE A 154 -16.18 13.95 4.21
N ASP A 155 -16.56 14.83 3.28
CA ASP A 155 -17.93 15.34 3.13
C ASP A 155 -18.42 15.12 1.68
N PRO A 156 -18.94 13.92 1.37
CA PRO A 156 -19.45 13.62 0.03
C PRO A 156 -20.60 14.52 -0.41
N LYS A 157 -21.43 15.03 0.52
CA LYS A 157 -22.56 15.90 0.18
C LYS A 157 -22.08 17.26 -0.31
N ALA A 158 -21.11 17.86 0.39
CA ALA A 158 -20.47 19.10 -0.06
C ALA A 158 -19.76 18.90 -1.40
N ASP A 159 -19.02 17.80 -1.56
CA ASP A 159 -18.29 17.47 -2.79
C ASP A 159 -19.21 17.32 -3.99
N TYR A 160 -20.36 16.66 -3.79
CA TYR A 160 -21.38 16.50 -4.80
C TYR A 160 -21.95 17.85 -5.25
N VAL A 161 -22.28 18.74 -4.30
CA VAL A 161 -22.80 20.08 -4.61
C VAL A 161 -21.75 20.92 -5.34
N ALA A 162 -20.50 20.89 -4.90
CA ALA A 162 -19.39 21.59 -5.54
C ALA A 162 -19.16 21.12 -6.98
N LEU A 163 -19.31 19.82 -7.22
CA LEU A 163 -19.13 19.24 -8.54
C LEU A 163 -20.34 19.45 -9.45
N THR A 164 -21.57 19.30 -8.95
CA THR A 164 -22.78 19.23 -9.79
C THR A 164 -23.55 20.54 -9.89
N ARG A 165 -23.46 21.43 -8.90
CA ARG A 165 -24.31 22.63 -8.79
C ARG A 165 -23.53 23.94 -8.86
N GLU A 166 -22.39 24.02 -8.19
CA GLU A 166 -21.58 25.24 -8.18
C GLU A 166 -21.05 25.63 -9.56
N GLY A 167 -20.67 26.91 -9.70
CA GLY A 167 -20.19 27.43 -10.99
C GLY A 167 -21.25 27.35 -12.10
N ARG A 168 -22.54 27.39 -11.73
CA ARG A 168 -23.70 27.22 -12.63
C ARG A 168 -23.72 25.85 -13.32
N GLY A 169 -23.33 24.79 -12.61
CA GLY A 169 -23.33 23.41 -13.12
C GLY A 169 -22.32 23.13 -14.24
N ARG A 170 -21.41 24.06 -14.55
CA ARG A 170 -20.50 23.95 -15.70
C ARG A 170 -19.53 22.76 -15.69
N ARG A 171 -19.40 22.07 -14.55
CA ARG A 171 -18.40 21.02 -14.34
C ARG A 171 -18.83 19.67 -14.89
N VAL A 172 -20.13 19.44 -14.99
CA VAL A 172 -20.75 18.18 -15.43
C VAL A 172 -21.94 18.49 -16.33
N VAL A 173 -22.00 17.86 -17.50
CA VAL A 173 -23.02 18.12 -18.52
C VAL A 173 -23.65 16.78 -18.91
N PRO A 174 -24.77 16.37 -18.27
CA PRO A 174 -25.37 15.05 -18.49
C PRO A 174 -25.80 14.77 -19.93
N THR A 175 -26.24 15.81 -20.65
CA THR A 175 -26.67 15.71 -22.05
C THR A 175 -25.51 15.54 -23.03
N LEU A 176 -24.29 15.88 -22.61
CA LEU A 176 -23.07 15.70 -23.40
C LEU A 176 -21.89 15.35 -22.48
N PRO A 177 -21.88 14.15 -21.87
CA PRO A 177 -20.96 13.82 -20.78
C PRO A 177 -19.50 14.06 -21.13
N ALA A 178 -19.07 13.64 -22.33
CA ALA A 178 -17.69 13.80 -22.81
C ALA A 178 -17.19 15.26 -22.86
N SER A 179 -18.09 16.26 -22.90
CA SER A 179 -17.76 17.69 -22.90
C SER A 179 -17.71 18.30 -21.49
N SER A 180 -18.05 17.52 -20.46
CA SER A 180 -17.98 17.96 -19.06
C SER A 180 -16.57 18.44 -18.72
N LEU A 181 -16.45 19.60 -18.06
CA LEU A 181 -15.14 20.12 -17.65
C LEU A 181 -14.41 19.15 -16.72
N LEU A 182 -15.14 18.39 -15.89
CA LEU A 182 -14.57 17.33 -15.07
C LEU A 182 -13.79 16.30 -15.91
N LEU A 183 -14.42 15.74 -16.94
CA LEU A 183 -13.80 14.74 -17.80
C LEU A 183 -12.67 15.33 -18.64
N THR A 184 -12.92 16.48 -19.27
CA THR A 184 -11.93 17.10 -20.16
C THR A 184 -10.70 17.60 -19.40
N LYS A 185 -10.82 18.12 -18.18
CA LYS A 185 -9.66 18.48 -17.33
C LYS A 185 -8.92 17.23 -16.85
N ALA A 186 -9.65 16.20 -16.40
CA ALA A 186 -9.04 14.97 -15.91
C ALA A 186 -8.29 14.20 -17.00
N SER A 187 -8.79 14.23 -18.24
CA SER A 187 -8.25 13.46 -19.37
C SER A 187 -7.36 14.25 -20.33
N GLY A 188 -7.07 15.51 -20.04
CA GLY A 188 -6.21 16.36 -20.89
C GLY A 188 -6.88 16.90 -22.16
N GLY A 189 -8.22 16.88 -22.25
CA GLY A 189 -8.94 17.57 -23.31
C GLY A 189 -8.88 19.10 -23.19
N VAL A 190 -8.67 19.62 -21.98
CA VAL A 190 -8.37 21.03 -21.72
C VAL A 190 -7.21 21.15 -20.71
N PRO A 191 -6.40 22.22 -20.76
CA PRO A 191 -5.25 22.37 -19.87
C PRO A 191 -5.65 22.32 -18.39
N HIS A 192 -4.95 21.53 -17.58
CA HIS A 192 -5.19 21.39 -16.15
C HIS A 192 -3.84 21.41 -15.42
N GLY A 193 -3.71 22.25 -14.37
CA GLY A 193 -2.45 22.39 -13.63
C GLY A 193 -1.98 21.09 -12.95
N GLY A 194 -2.90 20.18 -12.65
CA GLY A 194 -2.57 18.84 -12.14
C GLY A 194 -2.21 17.82 -13.23
N GLY A 195 -2.14 18.21 -14.50
CA GLY A 195 -1.91 17.32 -15.64
C GLY A 195 -3.06 16.35 -15.90
N VAL A 196 -2.77 15.33 -16.72
CA VAL A 196 -3.69 14.23 -17.01
C VAL A 196 -3.74 13.29 -15.81
N ARG A 197 -4.89 13.20 -15.17
CA ARG A 197 -5.14 12.33 -14.01
C ARG A 197 -5.82 11.04 -14.42
N ILE A 198 -6.82 11.11 -15.30
CA ILE A 198 -7.63 9.96 -15.75
C ILE A 198 -7.50 9.85 -17.26
N ARG A 199 -6.80 8.84 -17.76
CA ARG A 199 -6.58 8.67 -19.20
C ARG A 199 -7.90 8.41 -19.94
N ARG A 200 -8.09 9.08 -21.08
CA ARG A 200 -9.23 8.82 -21.98
C ARG A 200 -9.21 7.35 -22.42
N GLY A 201 -10.37 6.69 -22.40
CA GLY A 201 -10.51 5.27 -22.73
C GLY A 201 -10.22 4.28 -21.59
N SER A 202 -9.77 4.76 -20.42
CA SER A 202 -9.65 3.91 -19.22
C SER A 202 -11.03 3.52 -18.67
N GLY A 203 -11.09 2.45 -17.88
CA GLY A 203 -12.31 2.08 -17.14
C GLY A 203 -12.75 3.17 -16.16
N ASP A 204 -11.79 3.87 -15.55
CA ASP A 204 -12.02 5.02 -14.68
C ASP A 204 -12.70 6.19 -15.40
N TYR A 205 -12.29 6.46 -16.65
CA TYR A 205 -12.95 7.44 -17.51
C TYR A 205 -14.40 7.03 -17.83
N ARG A 206 -14.62 5.76 -18.21
CA ARG A 206 -15.96 5.23 -18.52
C ARG A 206 -16.89 5.33 -17.31
N ARG A 207 -16.42 4.94 -16.12
CA ARG A 207 -17.17 5.08 -14.86
C ARG A 207 -17.65 6.52 -14.63
N LEU A 208 -16.74 7.48 -14.75
CA LEU A 208 -17.07 8.89 -14.53
C LEU A 208 -18.01 9.42 -15.62
N HIS A 209 -17.81 8.98 -16.87
CA HIS A 209 -18.69 9.28 -18.00
C HIS A 209 -20.11 8.73 -17.79
N ASP A 210 -20.24 7.47 -17.43
CA ASP A 210 -21.53 6.79 -17.32
C ASP A 210 -22.31 7.26 -16.09
N TRP A 211 -21.61 7.64 -15.00
CA TRP A 211 -22.24 8.35 -13.89
C TRP A 211 -22.82 9.72 -14.32
N ILE A 212 -22.09 10.50 -15.13
CA ILE A 212 -22.59 11.76 -15.67
C ILE A 212 -23.79 11.52 -16.60
N ALA A 213 -23.67 10.55 -17.51
CA ALA A 213 -24.72 10.17 -18.45
C ALA A 213 -26.00 9.69 -17.74
N GLY A 214 -25.84 8.98 -16.62
CA GLY A 214 -26.93 8.50 -15.78
C GLY A 214 -27.61 9.57 -14.92
N GLY A 215 -27.30 10.86 -15.12
CA GLY A 215 -27.90 11.95 -14.37
C GLY A 215 -27.24 12.22 -13.01
N MET A 216 -26.03 11.70 -12.80
CA MET A 216 -25.20 11.95 -11.62
C MET A 216 -25.89 11.58 -10.30
N PRO A 217 -26.46 10.37 -10.14
CA PRO A 217 -27.10 10.00 -8.89
C PRO A 217 -26.12 10.09 -7.72
N PHE A 218 -26.58 10.62 -6.59
CA PHE A 218 -25.75 10.80 -5.39
C PHE A 218 -25.41 9.45 -4.73
N GLY A 219 -26.44 8.64 -4.50
CA GLY A 219 -26.38 7.43 -3.66
C GLY A 219 -27.59 7.42 -2.73
N ASP A 220 -27.81 6.29 -2.07
CA ASP A 220 -28.84 6.11 -1.05
C ASP A 220 -28.21 5.90 0.33
N ASP A 221 -28.89 6.29 1.41
CA ASP A 221 -28.40 6.07 2.77
C ASP A 221 -28.31 4.57 3.11
N ASN A 222 -29.07 3.71 2.41
CA ASN A 222 -29.02 2.25 2.52
C ASN A 222 -27.93 1.61 1.63
N ASP A 223 -27.19 2.39 0.84
CA ASP A 223 -26.08 1.84 0.06
C ASP A 223 -25.03 1.22 1.01
N PRO A 224 -24.52 0.02 0.70
CA PRO A 224 -23.51 -0.63 1.52
C PRO A 224 -22.28 0.26 1.70
N LYS A 225 -21.87 0.46 2.95
CA LYS A 225 -20.71 1.27 3.32
C LYS A 225 -19.50 0.35 3.55
N VAL A 226 -18.31 0.86 3.27
CA VAL A 226 -17.06 0.13 3.58
C VAL A 226 -16.87 0.11 5.09
N VAL A 227 -16.75 -1.10 5.65
CA VAL A 227 -16.50 -1.33 7.08
C VAL A 227 -15.00 -1.46 7.34
N SER A 228 -14.30 -2.17 6.46
CA SER A 228 -12.86 -2.40 6.58
C SER A 228 -12.22 -2.70 5.24
N ILE A 229 -10.89 -2.58 5.17
CA ILE A 229 -10.09 -3.14 4.08
C ILE A 229 -8.99 -4.04 4.62
N GLU A 230 -8.68 -5.09 3.88
CA GLU A 230 -7.55 -5.99 4.14
C GLU A 230 -6.51 -5.85 3.02
N LEU A 231 -5.25 -5.69 3.40
CA LEU A 231 -4.12 -5.73 2.48
C LEU A 231 -3.49 -7.12 2.55
N THR A 232 -3.42 -7.80 1.41
CA THR A 232 -2.70 -9.06 1.27
C THR A 232 -1.50 -8.87 0.34
N PRO A 233 -0.27 -9.26 0.76
CA PRO A 233 0.12 -9.57 2.14
C PRO A 233 0.04 -8.32 3.04
N SER A 234 -0.12 -8.53 4.35
CA SER A 234 -0.07 -7.47 5.38
C SER A 234 1.35 -7.26 5.92
N GLU A 235 2.17 -8.30 5.94
CA GLU A 235 3.61 -8.21 6.21
C GLU A 235 4.41 -9.17 5.34
N ARG A 236 5.65 -8.79 5.00
CA ARG A 236 6.59 -9.68 4.30
C ARG A 236 8.04 -9.29 4.56
N GLN A 237 8.92 -10.28 4.69
CA GLN A 237 10.36 -10.09 4.47
C GLN A 237 10.64 -10.12 2.97
N VAL A 238 11.25 -9.06 2.46
CA VAL A 238 11.45 -8.84 1.02
C VAL A 238 12.93 -8.66 0.72
N ASP A 239 13.34 -9.07 -0.48
CA ASP A 239 14.68 -8.81 -0.96
C ASP A 239 14.80 -7.36 -1.47
N MET A 240 16.01 -6.79 -1.41
CA MET A 240 16.30 -5.52 -2.08
C MET A 240 16.04 -5.64 -3.58
N LYS A 241 15.66 -4.54 -4.23
CA LYS A 241 15.37 -4.47 -5.68
C LYS A 241 14.22 -5.39 -6.16
N SER A 242 13.46 -5.98 -5.23
CA SER A 242 12.34 -6.85 -5.56
C SER A 242 11.04 -6.07 -5.75
N GLN A 243 10.06 -6.71 -6.40
CA GLN A 243 8.71 -6.17 -6.56
C GLN A 243 7.69 -7.07 -5.87
N HIS A 244 6.68 -6.48 -5.24
CA HIS A 244 5.62 -7.20 -4.52
C HIS A 244 4.26 -6.63 -4.89
N GLN A 245 3.36 -7.51 -5.32
CA GLN A 245 2.02 -7.13 -5.70
C GLN A 245 1.10 -7.21 -4.48
N LEU A 246 0.50 -6.08 -4.11
CA LEU A 246 -0.54 -6.02 -3.10
C LEU A 246 -1.90 -6.31 -3.71
N ARG A 247 -2.82 -6.81 -2.88
CA ARG A 247 -4.26 -6.82 -3.11
C ARG A 247 -4.95 -6.12 -1.94
N VAL A 248 -5.97 -5.33 -2.23
CA VAL A 248 -6.84 -4.67 -1.25
C VAL A 248 -8.24 -5.24 -1.42
N VAL A 249 -8.78 -5.87 -0.38
CA VAL A 249 -10.17 -6.36 -0.36
C VAL A 249 -10.96 -5.54 0.65
N ALA A 250 -12.04 -4.92 0.21
CA ALA A 250 -12.97 -4.22 1.10
C ALA A 250 -14.06 -5.18 1.59
N THR A 251 -14.46 -5.03 2.85
CA THR A 251 -15.67 -5.64 3.42
C THR A 251 -16.72 -4.55 3.60
N PHE A 252 -17.92 -4.79 3.09
CA PHE A 252 -19.05 -3.85 3.14
C PHE A 252 -20.00 -4.20 4.29
N SER A 253 -20.86 -3.24 4.66
CA SER A 253 -21.83 -3.36 5.76
C SER A 253 -22.89 -4.44 5.56
N ASP A 254 -23.08 -4.91 4.33
CA ASP A 254 -23.95 -6.03 3.97
C ASP A 254 -23.22 -7.39 3.96
N GLY A 255 -21.95 -7.41 4.40
CA GLY A 255 -21.12 -8.61 4.45
C GLY A 255 -20.45 -8.99 3.12
N ARG A 256 -20.75 -8.29 2.01
CA ARG A 256 -20.07 -8.55 0.74
C ARG A 256 -18.61 -8.09 0.80
N THR A 257 -17.78 -8.71 -0.04
CA THR A 257 -16.39 -8.32 -0.22
C THR A 257 -16.11 -7.98 -1.68
N ALA A 258 -15.25 -7.01 -1.93
CA ALA A 258 -14.79 -6.70 -3.29
C ALA A 258 -13.28 -6.42 -3.32
N ASP A 259 -12.61 -6.86 -4.38
CA ASP A 259 -11.25 -6.42 -4.68
C ASP A 259 -11.30 -4.96 -5.13
N VAL A 260 -10.77 -4.08 -4.27
CA VAL A 260 -10.71 -2.63 -4.50
C VAL A 260 -9.28 -2.17 -4.73
N THR A 261 -8.36 -3.07 -5.10
CA THR A 261 -6.95 -2.73 -5.32
C THR A 261 -6.78 -1.67 -6.38
N GLY A 262 -7.58 -1.75 -7.46
CA GLY A 262 -7.62 -0.73 -8.50
C GLY A 262 -8.35 0.55 -8.10
N HIS A 263 -8.86 0.67 -6.88
CA HIS A 263 -9.60 1.84 -6.39
C HIS A 263 -8.99 2.45 -5.13
N ALA A 264 -8.10 1.73 -4.46
CA ALA A 264 -7.37 2.22 -3.31
C ALA A 264 -6.31 3.26 -3.71
N LYS A 265 -6.08 4.22 -2.82
CA LYS A 265 -4.93 5.12 -2.86
C LYS A 265 -3.80 4.48 -2.07
N PHE A 266 -2.61 4.41 -2.65
CA PHE A 266 -1.41 3.90 -1.97
C PHE A 266 -0.43 5.01 -1.63
N GLN A 267 0.30 4.86 -0.53
CA GLN A 267 1.38 5.76 -0.13
C GLN A 267 2.46 4.99 0.65
N SER A 268 3.72 5.29 0.39
CA SER A 268 4.85 4.82 1.19
C SER A 268 5.20 5.85 2.28
N ASN A 269 5.56 5.38 3.48
CA ASN A 269 6.10 6.25 4.52
C ASN A 269 7.57 6.62 4.29
N ASN A 270 8.28 5.88 3.41
CA ASN A 270 9.67 6.12 3.07
C ASN A 270 9.94 5.69 1.62
N GLU A 271 9.75 6.61 0.69
CA GLU A 271 9.97 6.42 -0.75
C GLU A 271 11.43 6.10 -1.11
N GLY A 272 12.39 6.42 -0.23
CA GLY A 272 13.80 6.03 -0.40
C GLY A 272 14.05 4.54 -0.18
N LEU A 273 13.23 3.88 0.65
CA LEU A 273 13.32 2.43 0.90
C LEU A 273 12.36 1.61 0.03
N GLY A 274 11.21 2.17 -0.34
CA GLY A 274 10.26 1.49 -1.21
C GLY A 274 9.16 2.39 -1.73
N ASN A 275 8.81 2.22 -3.00
CA ASN A 275 7.76 2.98 -3.68
C ASN A 275 6.58 2.07 -4.03
N VAL A 276 5.40 2.64 -4.19
CA VAL A 276 4.18 1.91 -4.59
C VAL A 276 3.48 2.68 -5.70
N ASN A 277 3.04 1.97 -6.74
CA ASN A 277 2.26 2.58 -7.83
C ASN A 277 0.75 2.49 -7.60
N GLU A 278 -0.03 3.11 -8.48
CA GLU A 278 -1.49 3.18 -8.44
C GLU A 278 -2.21 1.84 -8.61
N PHE A 279 -1.46 0.77 -8.90
CA PHE A 279 -1.96 -0.60 -9.00
C PHE A 279 -1.54 -1.44 -7.80
N GLY A 280 -0.96 -0.86 -6.76
CA GLY A 280 -0.50 -1.55 -5.57
C GLY A 280 0.74 -2.43 -5.80
N LEU A 281 1.57 -2.11 -6.81
CA LEU A 281 2.86 -2.77 -6.99
C LEU A 281 3.92 -2.02 -6.19
N VAL A 282 4.48 -2.67 -5.18
CA VAL A 282 5.58 -2.15 -4.37
C VAL A 282 6.90 -2.48 -5.05
N THR A 283 7.79 -1.50 -5.20
CA THR A 283 9.18 -1.66 -5.64
C THR A 283 10.10 -1.32 -4.48
N VAL A 284 10.90 -2.29 -4.05
CA VAL A 284 11.83 -2.17 -2.93
C VAL A 284 13.15 -1.58 -3.43
N GLY A 285 13.73 -0.66 -2.66
CA GLY A 285 15.01 -0.03 -2.94
C GLY A 285 16.22 -0.92 -2.68
N GLU A 286 17.39 -0.28 -2.55
CA GLU A 286 18.69 -0.96 -2.40
C GLU A 286 19.24 -0.97 -0.97
N ALA A 287 18.53 -0.36 -0.02
CA ALA A 287 18.97 -0.22 1.36
C ALA A 287 18.14 -1.10 2.31
N PRO A 288 18.74 -1.63 3.39
CA PRO A 288 18.02 -2.41 4.38
C PRO A 288 17.19 -1.50 5.27
N GLY A 289 16.16 -2.07 5.90
CA GLY A 289 15.28 -1.34 6.80
C GLY A 289 13.86 -1.86 6.78
N GLU A 290 12.93 -0.98 7.12
CA GLU A 290 11.51 -1.27 7.11
C GLU A 290 10.76 -0.14 6.42
N VAL A 291 9.83 -0.51 5.55
CA VAL A 291 8.94 0.44 4.86
C VAL A 291 7.50 -0.03 5.01
N ALA A 292 6.63 0.92 5.34
CA ALA A 292 5.19 0.70 5.44
C ALA A 292 4.50 1.35 4.24
N VAL A 293 3.73 0.54 3.53
CA VAL A 293 2.85 1.00 2.45
C VAL A 293 1.42 1.01 2.97
N MET A 294 0.85 2.20 3.06
CA MET A 294 -0.54 2.39 3.43
C MET A 294 -1.42 2.34 2.17
N ALA A 295 -2.55 1.65 2.27
CA ALA A 295 -3.66 1.81 1.33
C ALA A 295 -4.85 2.44 2.05
N ASN A 296 -5.52 3.37 1.37
CA ASN A 296 -6.77 3.97 1.81
C ASN A 296 -7.86 3.73 0.78
N TYR A 297 -9.06 3.38 1.24
CA TYR A 297 -10.25 3.28 0.41
C TYR A 297 -11.48 3.63 1.25
N MET A 298 -12.19 4.69 0.87
CA MET A 298 -13.40 5.17 1.56
C MET A 298 -13.24 5.33 3.09
N GLY A 299 -12.13 5.94 3.52
CA GLY A 299 -11.84 6.16 4.94
C GLY A 299 -11.23 4.96 5.66
N ALA A 300 -11.41 3.74 5.16
CA ALA A 300 -10.75 2.56 5.69
C ALA A 300 -9.26 2.53 5.28
N VAL A 301 -8.40 2.10 6.20
CA VAL A 301 -6.95 2.08 6.05
C VAL A 301 -6.43 0.67 6.31
N GLY A 302 -5.54 0.20 5.45
CA GLY A 302 -4.75 -1.01 5.68
C GLY A 302 -3.27 -0.75 5.39
N VAL A 303 -2.40 -1.55 5.98
CA VAL A 303 -0.95 -1.35 5.89
C VAL A 303 -0.28 -2.65 5.48
N PHE A 304 0.64 -2.55 4.52
CA PHE A 304 1.62 -3.56 4.19
C PHE A 304 2.98 -3.17 4.80
N GLN A 305 3.56 -4.04 5.62
CA GLN A 305 4.90 -3.87 6.18
C GLN A 305 5.92 -4.72 5.41
N ALA A 306 6.83 -4.05 4.70
CA ALA A 306 7.98 -4.68 4.07
C ALA A 306 9.21 -4.56 4.99
N MET A 307 9.74 -5.70 5.41
CA MET A 307 11.00 -5.81 6.13
C MET A 307 12.08 -6.17 5.13
N ILE A 308 13.10 -5.33 5.00
CA ILE A 308 14.21 -5.47 4.06
C ILE A 308 15.45 -5.83 4.90
N PRO A 309 15.78 -7.13 5.06
CA PRO A 309 16.85 -7.54 5.95
C PRO A 309 18.21 -7.02 5.47
N SER A 310 19.15 -6.87 6.40
CA SER A 310 20.55 -6.59 6.05
C SER A 310 21.13 -7.72 5.19
N ALA A 311 21.97 -7.34 4.22
CA ALA A 311 22.70 -8.28 3.37
C ALA A 311 23.64 -9.19 4.18
N ASN A 312 24.13 -8.70 5.32
CA ASN A 312 24.94 -9.48 6.25
C ASN A 312 24.05 -10.47 7.01
N ARG A 313 23.84 -11.65 6.42
CA ARG A 313 23.12 -12.73 7.09
C ARG A 313 23.88 -13.17 8.34
N LEU A 314 23.17 -13.18 9.46
CA LEU A 314 23.68 -13.74 10.70
C LEU A 314 23.68 -15.27 10.61
N ALA A 315 24.82 -15.90 10.90
CA ALA A 315 24.91 -17.37 10.94
C ALA A 315 24.01 -17.96 12.05
N SER A 316 23.91 -17.25 13.18
CA SER A 316 22.93 -17.49 14.22
C SER A 316 22.58 -16.17 14.92
N PHE A 317 21.34 -16.07 15.40
CA PHE A 317 20.93 -14.96 16.25
C PHE A 317 21.23 -15.33 17.71
N PRO A 318 22.00 -14.53 18.46
CA PRO A 318 22.37 -14.87 19.82
C PRO A 318 21.13 -14.95 20.72
N LYS A 319 21.19 -15.79 21.76
CA LYS A 319 20.17 -15.78 22.81
C LYS A 319 20.39 -14.54 23.67
N LEU A 320 19.49 -13.57 23.54
CA LEU A 320 19.54 -12.32 24.28
C LEU A 320 18.74 -12.46 25.59
N PRO A 321 19.17 -11.79 26.67
CA PRO A 321 18.37 -11.71 27.88
C PRO A 321 17.09 -10.92 27.62
N GLU A 322 15.95 -11.40 28.13
CA GLU A 322 14.66 -10.72 28.05
C GLU A 322 14.24 -10.31 29.46
N ALA A 323 14.03 -9.00 29.67
CA ALA A 323 13.53 -8.47 30.94
C ALA A 323 12.00 -8.46 30.97
N ASN A 324 11.35 -8.28 29.81
CA ASN A 324 9.90 -8.33 29.68
C ASN A 324 9.46 -8.73 28.25
N PHE A 325 8.13 -8.79 28.03
CA PHE A 325 7.54 -9.20 26.76
C PHE A 325 7.88 -8.28 25.57
N ILE A 326 8.24 -7.02 25.82
CA ILE A 326 8.65 -6.06 24.79
C ILE A 326 10.00 -6.50 24.20
N ASP A 327 10.92 -7.00 25.02
CA ASP A 327 12.21 -7.51 24.53
C ASP A 327 12.01 -8.68 23.56
N THR A 328 11.06 -9.57 23.86
CA THR A 328 10.69 -10.67 22.95
C THR A 328 10.25 -10.13 21.59
N LEU A 329 9.41 -9.09 21.55
CA LEU A 329 8.95 -8.46 20.30
C LEU A 329 10.09 -7.77 19.55
N VAL A 330 10.97 -7.04 20.26
CA VAL A 330 12.14 -6.38 19.68
C VAL A 330 13.12 -7.40 19.10
N HIS A 331 13.45 -8.46 19.85
CA HIS A 331 14.35 -9.52 19.40
C HIS A 331 13.81 -10.25 18.17
N GLN A 332 12.50 -10.55 18.13
CA GLN A 332 11.86 -11.13 16.96
C GLN A 332 12.02 -10.23 15.73
N LYS A 333 11.82 -8.91 15.88
CA LYS A 333 11.96 -7.95 14.78
C LYS A 333 13.40 -7.84 14.30
N LEU A 334 14.36 -7.67 15.22
CA LEU A 334 15.79 -7.61 14.92
C LEU A 334 16.27 -8.89 14.21
N LYS A 335 15.79 -10.05 14.65
CA LYS A 335 16.06 -11.33 13.99
C LYS A 335 15.51 -11.37 12.56
N LYS A 336 14.28 -10.90 12.33
CA LYS A 336 13.69 -10.79 10.98
C LYS A 336 14.50 -9.85 10.06
N LEU A 337 15.17 -8.84 10.61
CA LEU A 337 15.97 -7.86 9.85
C LEU A 337 17.47 -8.20 9.76
N HIS A 338 17.92 -9.30 10.38
CA HIS A 338 19.35 -9.65 10.52
C HIS A 338 20.18 -8.55 11.20
N ILE A 339 19.62 -7.89 12.21
CA ILE A 339 20.30 -6.83 12.96
C ILE A 339 20.67 -7.36 14.35
N LEU A 340 21.94 -7.28 14.72
CA LEU A 340 22.35 -7.53 16.11
C LEU A 340 22.06 -6.30 16.96
N PRO A 341 21.53 -6.47 18.19
CA PRO A 341 21.43 -5.35 19.12
C PRO A 341 22.80 -4.74 19.40
N SER A 342 22.83 -3.43 19.62
CA SER A 342 24.03 -2.76 20.08
C SER A 342 24.43 -3.25 21.47
N ALA A 343 25.73 -3.20 21.77
CA ALA A 343 26.22 -3.49 23.12
C ALA A 343 25.56 -2.56 24.16
N GLY A 344 25.43 -3.08 25.38
CA GLY A 344 25.00 -2.28 26.52
C GLY A 344 25.94 -1.08 26.73
N THR A 345 25.37 0.05 27.14
CA THR A 345 26.15 1.25 27.47
C THR A 345 26.67 1.20 28.90
N ASP A 346 27.75 1.94 29.19
CA ASP A 346 28.26 2.12 30.55
C ASP A 346 27.27 2.87 31.44
N ASP A 347 27.49 2.82 32.75
CA ASP A 347 26.56 3.39 33.74
C ASP A 347 26.44 4.92 33.68
N ALA A 348 27.54 5.64 33.41
CA ALA A 348 27.48 7.10 33.32
C ALA A 348 26.68 7.53 32.08
N THR A 349 26.88 6.86 30.94
CA THR A 349 26.10 7.09 29.72
C THR A 349 24.63 6.67 29.90
N PHE A 350 24.36 5.54 30.57
CA PHE A 350 23.00 5.11 30.89
C PHE A 350 22.26 6.15 31.72
N LEU A 351 22.85 6.59 32.83
CA LEU A 351 22.28 7.61 33.72
C LEU A 351 21.96 8.89 32.97
N ARG A 352 22.88 9.36 32.12
CA ARG A 352 22.66 10.58 31.32
C ARG A 352 21.48 10.43 30.36
N ARG A 353 21.43 9.33 29.59
CA ARG A 353 20.37 9.09 28.60
C ARG A 353 19.01 8.94 29.27
N VAL A 354 18.92 8.09 30.29
CA VAL A 354 17.64 7.82 30.96
C VAL A 354 17.09 9.04 31.71
N SER A 355 17.96 9.90 32.26
CA SER A 355 17.52 11.15 32.89
C SER A 355 16.96 12.13 31.85
N LEU A 356 17.63 12.28 30.70
CA LEU A 356 17.14 13.13 29.61
C LEU A 356 15.83 12.61 29.01
N ASP A 357 15.72 11.29 28.82
CA ASP A 357 14.55 10.68 28.19
C ASP A 357 13.32 10.68 29.11
N ILE A 358 13.51 10.43 30.41
CA ILE A 358 12.39 10.33 31.36
C ILE A 358 12.00 11.70 31.92
N ILE A 359 12.95 12.51 32.37
CA ILE A 359 12.67 13.76 33.10
C ILE A 359 13.19 15.02 32.39
N GLY A 360 13.71 14.90 31.16
CA GLY A 360 14.06 16.07 30.34
C GLY A 360 15.30 16.85 30.79
N ARG A 361 16.08 16.35 31.75
CA ARG A 361 17.27 17.04 32.27
C ARG A 361 18.45 16.10 32.54
N LEU A 362 19.64 16.69 32.61
CA LEU A 362 20.83 15.99 33.06
C LEU A 362 20.75 15.65 34.56
N PRO A 363 21.37 14.54 35.00
CA PRO A 363 21.52 14.25 36.42
C PRO A 363 22.41 15.31 37.09
N THR A 364 22.14 15.63 38.36
CA THR A 364 23.06 16.47 39.14
C THR A 364 24.34 15.69 39.50
N SER A 365 25.37 16.40 39.95
CA SER A 365 26.61 15.78 40.45
C SER A 365 26.33 14.79 41.60
N GLU A 366 25.41 15.14 42.51
CA GLU A 366 25.01 14.29 43.62
C GLU A 366 24.25 13.03 43.15
N GLU A 367 23.26 13.20 42.26
CA GLU A 367 22.52 12.08 41.68
C GLU A 367 23.44 11.10 40.95
N SER A 368 24.45 11.65 40.26
CA SER A 368 25.45 10.87 39.55
C SER A 368 26.33 10.06 40.49
N ARG A 369 26.86 10.71 41.53
CA ARG A 369 27.69 10.01 42.54
C ARG A 369 26.90 8.89 43.20
N LYS A 370 25.67 9.18 43.66
CA LYS A 370 24.79 8.20 44.30
C LYS A 370 24.50 6.98 43.41
N PHE A 371 24.29 7.20 42.11
CA PHE A 371 24.03 6.10 41.18
C PHE A 371 25.29 5.26 40.88
N LEU A 372 26.45 5.90 40.70
CA LEU A 372 27.70 5.21 40.37
C LEU A 372 28.30 4.44 41.58
N GLU A 373 27.98 4.89 42.80
CA GLU A 373 28.35 4.21 44.04
C GLU A 373 27.42 3.03 44.36
N ASP A 374 26.19 3.01 43.85
CA ASP A 374 25.24 1.90 44.05
C ASP A 374 25.77 0.61 43.41
N LYS A 375 25.99 -0.43 44.23
CA LYS A 375 26.49 -1.74 43.77
C LYS A 375 25.39 -2.78 43.57
N ASN A 376 24.12 -2.43 43.79
CA ASN A 376 23.02 -3.36 43.58
C ASN A 376 22.91 -3.77 42.11
N GLY A 377 22.61 -5.04 41.86
CA GLY A 377 22.46 -5.60 40.51
C GLY A 377 21.26 -5.03 39.73
N ASP A 378 20.27 -4.50 40.45
CA ASP A 378 19.05 -3.89 39.92
C ASP A 378 19.07 -2.36 39.91
N ARG A 379 20.22 -1.72 40.17
CA ARG A 379 20.36 -0.25 40.31
C ARG A 379 19.75 0.55 39.15
N ARG A 380 19.82 0.02 37.92
CA ARG A 380 19.27 0.65 36.71
C ARG A 380 17.73 0.66 36.74
N ALA A 381 17.11 -0.46 37.11
CA ALA A 381 15.66 -0.55 37.25
C ALA A 381 15.16 0.37 38.37
N ARG A 382 15.82 0.34 39.53
CA ARG A 382 15.49 1.23 40.66
C ARG A 382 15.66 2.71 40.32
N LEU A 383 16.65 3.06 39.50
CA LEU A 383 16.80 4.43 39.01
C LEU A 383 15.61 4.83 38.14
N VAL A 384 15.22 3.99 37.17
CA VAL A 384 14.05 4.23 36.31
C VAL A 384 12.79 4.43 37.16
N ASP A 385 12.52 3.57 38.13
CA ASP A 385 11.37 3.68 39.03
C ASP A 385 11.38 4.98 39.84
N ARG A 386 12.56 5.44 40.29
CA ARG A 386 12.69 6.72 40.98
C ARG A 386 12.40 7.89 40.05
N LEU A 387 12.94 7.86 38.82
CA LEU A 387 12.75 8.93 37.84
C LEU A 387 11.27 9.07 37.42
N LEU A 388 10.58 7.95 37.19
CA LEU A 388 9.16 7.94 36.82
C LEU A 388 8.24 8.50 37.91
N LYS A 389 8.67 8.50 39.18
CA LYS A 389 7.89 9.03 40.32
C LYS A 389 8.12 10.52 40.57
N ARG A 390 9.00 11.17 39.79
CA ARG A 390 9.31 12.59 39.95
C ARG A 390 8.26 13.47 39.27
N THR A 391 8.07 14.67 39.79
CA THR A 391 7.20 15.67 39.15
C THR A 391 7.71 16.04 37.76
N GLU A 392 9.04 16.09 37.58
CA GLU A 392 9.63 16.43 36.28
C GLU A 392 9.29 15.43 35.16
N TYR A 393 8.98 14.17 35.49
CA TYR A 393 8.48 13.21 34.49
C TYR A 393 7.15 13.68 33.91
N ALA A 394 6.20 14.08 34.78
CA ALA A 394 4.90 14.55 34.37
C ALA A 394 5.02 15.86 33.57
N ASP A 395 5.83 16.81 34.04
CA ASP A 395 6.05 18.10 33.37
C ASP A 395 6.68 17.91 31.97
N TYR A 396 7.72 17.08 31.88
CA TYR A 396 8.41 16.84 30.62
C TYR A 396 7.50 16.17 29.59
N TRP A 397 6.77 15.12 29.98
CA TRP A 397 5.88 14.42 29.05
C TRP A 397 4.64 15.25 28.71
N ALA A 398 4.11 16.05 29.63
CA ALA A 398 3.04 17.01 29.32
C ALA A 398 3.48 17.99 28.24
N LEU A 399 4.71 18.50 28.31
CA LEU A 399 5.28 19.34 27.25
C LEU A 399 5.43 18.58 25.93
N LYS A 400 5.98 17.36 25.95
CA LYS A 400 6.16 16.54 24.73
C LYS A 400 4.83 16.21 24.06
N TRP A 401 3.80 15.86 24.83
CA TRP A 401 2.46 15.62 24.31
C TRP A 401 1.81 16.90 23.81
N SER A 402 2.00 18.02 24.51
CA SER A 402 1.48 19.32 24.08
C SER A 402 2.05 19.72 22.72
N ASP A 403 3.34 19.52 22.50
CA ASP A 403 3.99 19.77 21.22
C ASP A 403 3.45 18.83 20.13
N LEU A 404 3.42 17.51 20.40
CA LEU A 404 2.95 16.51 19.44
C LEU A 404 1.49 16.70 19.03
N LEU A 405 0.62 17.00 19.99
CA LEU A 405 -0.82 17.24 19.78
C LEU A 405 -1.12 18.67 19.34
N ARG A 406 -0.07 19.52 19.21
CA ARG A 406 -0.18 20.93 18.83
C ARG A 406 -1.16 21.69 19.71
N VAL A 407 -1.08 21.44 21.02
CA VAL A 407 -1.84 22.15 22.06
C VAL A 407 -1.45 23.62 21.99
N ASP A 408 -2.40 24.42 21.53
CA ASP A 408 -2.23 25.85 21.34
C ASP A 408 -3.17 26.57 22.29
N ARG A 409 -2.59 27.22 23.31
CA ARG A 409 -3.33 27.95 24.32
C ARG A 409 -4.26 29.01 23.71
N LEU A 410 -3.83 29.69 22.64
CA LEU A 410 -4.63 30.72 21.97
C LEU A 410 -5.84 30.15 21.22
N LYS A 411 -5.76 28.88 20.81
CA LYS A 411 -6.89 28.17 20.18
C LYS A 411 -7.81 27.47 21.19
N LEU A 412 -7.31 27.17 22.38
CA LEU A 412 -8.06 26.49 23.44
C LEU A 412 -8.84 27.45 24.37
N GLY A 413 -8.61 28.77 24.25
CA GLY A 413 -9.45 29.78 24.90
C GLY A 413 -9.20 29.95 26.41
N HIS A 414 -7.96 29.81 26.87
CA HIS A 414 -7.54 30.00 28.26
C HIS A 414 -6.37 30.98 28.40
#